data_AF-A0A1H8IZM0-F1
#
_entry.id   AF-A0A1H8IZM0-F1
#
_cell.length_a   1.000
_cell.length_b   1.000
_cell.length_c   1.000
_cell.angle_alpha   90.00
_cell.angle_beta   90.00
_cell.angle_gamma   90.00
#
_symmetry.space_group_name_H-M   'P 1'
#
loop_
_entity.id
_entity.type
_entity.pdbx_description
1 polymer ?
#
loop_
_entity_poly.entity_id
_entity_poly.type
_entity_poly.pdbx_seq_one_letter_code
_entity_poly.pdbx_strand_id
1 'polypeptide(L)'
;MRLFKWSAIWIALVILITGFLSYIAYDLDLAAWQTQLRTAGSIFFMIALIVGGVLTTDSAYRNRKRFFYREEWSFICILVTVFLFGISFLLS
;
A
#
# COMPACT_ATOMS: atom_id res chain seq x y z
N MET A 1 6.01 -12.33 -12.08
CA MET A 1 4.54 -12.45 -12.11
C MET A 1 3.89 -12.56 -10.72
N ARG A 2 4.48 -13.27 -9.73
CA ARG A 2 3.89 -13.37 -8.37
C ARG A 2 3.69 -12.00 -7.68
N LEU A 3 4.67 -11.11 -7.78
CA LEU A 3 4.62 -9.75 -7.25
C LEU A 3 3.38 -8.96 -7.70
N PHE A 4 3.14 -8.88 -9.01
CA PHE A 4 1.98 -8.19 -9.56
C PHE A 4 0.65 -8.81 -9.10
N LYS A 5 0.57 -10.14 -8.98
CA LYS A 5 -0.64 -10.80 -8.44
C LYS A 5 -0.88 -10.40 -6.97
N TRP A 6 0.17 -10.38 -6.16
CA TRP A 6 0.08 -9.96 -4.76
C TRP A 6 -0.29 -8.49 -4.62
N SER A 7 0.34 -7.59 -5.38
CA SER A 7 -0.04 -6.17 -5.41
C SER A 7 -1.49 -5.97 -5.84
N ALA A 8 -1.97 -6.67 -6.87
CA ALA A 8 -3.36 -6.58 -7.32
C ALA A 8 -4.36 -7.04 -6.25
N ILE A 9 -4.04 -8.13 -5.53
CA ILE A 9 -4.87 -8.60 -4.41
C ILE A 9 -4.92 -7.53 -3.31
N TRP A 10 -3.78 -6.94 -2.94
CA TRP A 10 -3.74 -5.88 -1.93
C TRP A 10 -4.49 -4.63 -2.34
N ILE A 11 -4.36 -4.19 -3.60
CA ILE A 11 -5.11 -3.06 -4.14
C ILE A 11 -6.62 -3.34 -4.05
N ALA A 12 -7.07 -4.50 -4.54
CA ALA A 12 -8.49 -4.86 -4.50
C ALA A 12 -9.02 -4.92 -3.06
N LEU A 13 -8.25 -5.50 -2.15
CA LEU A 13 -8.61 -5.63 -0.73
C LEU A 13 -8.76 -4.24 -0.08
N VAL A 14 -7.81 -3.33 -0.30
CA VAL A 14 -7.87 -1.98 0.28
C VAL A 14 -9.03 -1.17 -0.31
N ILE A 15 -9.28 -1.26 -1.61
CA ILE A 15 -10.42 -0.59 -2.26
C ILE A 15 -11.74 -1.10 -1.68
N LEU A 16 -11.89 -2.42 -1.51
CA LEU A 16 -13.09 -3.01 -0.92
C LEU A 16 -13.28 -2.57 0.53
N ILE A 17 -12.21 -2.59 1.35
CA ILE A 17 -12.29 -2.18 2.76
C ILE A 17 -12.63 -0.70 2.89
N THR A 18 -11.93 0.18 2.16
CA THR A 18 -12.20 1.63 2.20
C THR A 18 -13.57 1.95 1.64
N GLY A 19 -14.00 1.29 0.57
CA GLY A 19 -15.36 1.45 0.02
C GLY A 19 -16.43 1.00 1.02
N PHE A 20 -16.23 -0.14 1.68
CA PHE A 20 -17.16 -0.66 2.69
C PHE A 20 -17.23 0.22 3.94
N LEU A 21 -16.09 0.69 4.44
CA LEU A 21 -16.03 1.65 5.55
C LEU A 21 -16.73 2.97 5.19
N SER A 22 -16.49 3.49 3.98
CA SER A 22 -17.14 4.71 3.51
C SER A 22 -18.65 4.54 3.34
N TYR A 23 -19.11 3.37 2.89
CA TYR A 23 -20.54 3.04 2.79
C TYR A 23 -21.21 3.08 4.17
N ILE A 24 -20.60 2.46 5.18
CA ILE A 24 -21.18 2.39 6.53
C ILE A 24 -21.16 3.74 7.24
N ALA A 25 -20.06 4.50 7.11
CA ALA A 25 -19.85 5.71 7.90
C ALA A 25 -20.41 6.99 7.24
N TYR A 26 -20.44 7.06 5.91
CA TYR A 26 -20.71 8.30 5.16
C TYR A 26 -21.67 8.11 3.97
N ASP A 27 -22.37 6.98 3.89
CA ASP A 27 -23.49 6.76 2.95
C ASP A 27 -23.14 7.11 1.48
N LEU A 28 -21.96 6.65 1.03
CA LEU A 28 -21.37 6.83 -0.31
C LEU A 28 -20.85 8.23 -0.66
N ASP A 29 -20.48 9.06 0.30
CA ASP A 29 -19.75 10.30 0.00
C ASP A 29 -18.40 10.02 -0.70
N LEU A 30 -18.29 10.42 -1.98
CA LEU A 30 -17.10 10.25 -2.80
C LEU A 30 -15.90 11.03 -2.23
N ALA A 31 -16.12 12.19 -1.61
CA ALA A 31 -15.04 12.99 -1.04
C ALA A 31 -14.46 12.31 0.22
N ALA A 32 -15.32 11.71 1.04
CA ALA A 32 -14.90 10.91 2.19
C ALA A 32 -14.11 9.68 1.72
N TRP A 33 -14.59 8.98 0.69
CA TRP A 33 -13.90 7.81 0.14
C TRP A 33 -12.54 8.17 -0.47
N GLN A 34 -12.45 9.29 -1.18
CA GLN A 34 -11.20 9.82 -1.72
C GLN A 34 -10.18 10.08 -0.60
N THR A 35 -10.61 10.69 0.50
CA THR A 35 -9.77 10.99 1.66
C THR A 35 -9.28 9.70 2.32
N GLN A 36 -10.14 8.69 2.45
CA GLN A 36 -9.77 7.38 2.99
C GLN A 36 -8.74 6.66 2.11
N LEU A 37 -8.88 6.72 0.78
CA LEU A 37 -7.91 6.15 -0.16
C LEU A 37 -6.52 6.82 -0.05
N ARG A 38 -6.46 8.15 0.10
CA ARG A 38 -5.19 8.88 0.33
C ARG A 38 -4.55 8.49 1.65
N THR A 39 -5.37 8.36 2.69
CA THR A 39 -4.91 7.99 4.03
C THR A 39 -4.35 6.57 4.03
N ALA A 40 -5.07 5.63 3.42
CA ALA A 40 -4.60 4.26 3.24
C ALA A 40 -3.30 4.20 2.42
N GLY A 41 -3.23 4.92 1.30
CA GLY A 41 -2.01 5.03 0.48
C GLY A 41 -0.81 5.55 1.29
N SER A 42 -1.01 6.58 2.12
CA SER A 42 0.04 7.15 2.97
C SER A 42 0.55 6.16 4.01
N ILE A 43 -0.32 5.33 4.58
CA ILE A 43 0.05 4.25 5.52
C ILE A 43 0.88 3.18 4.80
N PHE A 44 0.46 2.75 3.61
CA PHE A 44 1.24 1.78 2.82
C PHE A 44 2.61 2.33 2.43
N PHE A 45 2.70 3.62 2.11
CA PHE A 45 3.97 4.29 1.84
C PHE A 45 4.90 4.28 3.07
N MET A 46 4.36 4.61 4.24
CA MET A 46 5.11 4.59 5.49
C MET A 46 5.62 3.18 5.82
N ILE A 47 4.78 2.15 5.62
CA ILE A 47 5.18 0.74 5.78
C ILE A 47 6.30 0.40 4.79
N ALA A 48 6.20 0.84 3.54
CA ALA A 48 7.25 0.63 2.55
C ALA A 48 8.58 1.26 2.97
N LEU A 49 8.56 2.47 3.52
CA LEU A 49 9.75 3.14 4.03
C LEU A 49 10.33 2.45 5.27
N ILE A 50 9.50 1.87 6.15
CA ILE A 50 10.00 1.10 7.29
C ILE A 50 10.62 -0.21 6.79
N VAL A 51 9.93 -0.95 5.93
CA VAL A 51 10.40 -2.25 5.42
C VAL A 51 11.65 -2.06 4.54
N GLY A 52 11.68 -1.01 3.71
CA GLY A 52 12.80 -0.63 2.87
C GLY A 52 13.95 0.03 3.64
N GLY A 53 13.65 0.95 4.57
CA GLY A 53 14.64 1.67 5.37
C GLY A 53 15.34 0.80 6.42
N VAL A 54 14.69 -0.26 6.91
CA VAL A 54 15.37 -1.28 7.73
C VAL A 54 16.51 -1.98 6.96
N LEU A 55 16.58 -1.86 5.62
CA LEU A 55 17.70 -2.37 4.81
C LEU A 55 18.97 -1.50 4.90
N THR A 56 18.88 -0.22 5.26
CA THR A 56 20.04 0.68 5.34
C THR A 56 20.82 0.59 6.66
N THR A 57 20.30 -0.13 7.66
CA THR A 57 21.00 -0.34 8.93
C THR A 57 22.00 -1.49 8.79
N ASP A 58 23.26 -1.22 9.13
CA ASP A 58 24.44 -2.12 9.06
C ASP A 58 24.19 -3.58 9.53
N SER A 59 23.28 -3.75 10.50
CA SER A 59 22.81 -5.04 11.04
C SER A 59 22.25 -6.00 9.97
N ALA A 60 21.58 -5.50 8.93
CA ALA A 60 20.98 -6.33 7.87
C ALA A 60 21.99 -6.83 6.82
N TYR A 61 23.11 -6.12 6.64
CA TYR A 61 24.10 -6.43 5.60
C TYR A 61 24.79 -7.79 5.82
N ARG A 62 24.87 -8.24 7.09
CA ARG A 62 25.55 -9.48 7.48
C ARG A 62 24.70 -10.75 7.25
N ASN A 63 23.39 -10.61 7.02
CA ASN A 63 22.44 -11.73 6.92
C ASN A 63 21.81 -11.84 5.51
N ARG A 64 22.64 -12.04 4.48
CA ARG A 64 22.25 -12.09 3.05
C ARG A 64 21.21 -13.16 2.65
N LYS A 65 20.76 -14.05 3.55
CA LYS A 65 19.81 -15.12 3.21
C LYS A 65 18.33 -14.73 3.20
N ARG A 66 17.94 -13.55 3.72
CA ARG A 66 16.51 -13.10 3.75
C ARG A 66 16.20 -11.86 2.90
N PHE A 67 17.18 -11.35 2.16
CA PHE A 67 17.06 -10.08 1.41
C PHE A 67 15.96 -10.13 0.34
N PHE A 68 15.91 -11.23 -0.42
CA PHE A 68 15.00 -11.40 -1.56
C PHE A 68 13.52 -11.36 -1.14
N TYR A 69 13.15 -11.98 -0.01
CA TYR A 69 11.75 -11.98 0.43
C TYR A 69 11.32 -10.59 0.90
N ARG A 70 12.20 -9.78 1.52
CA ARG A 70 11.82 -8.48 2.11
C ARG A 70 11.75 -7.33 1.10
N GLU A 71 12.62 -7.31 0.09
CA GLU A 71 12.54 -6.32 -1.00
C GLU A 71 11.23 -6.45 -1.78
N GLU A 72 10.78 -7.68 -2.02
CA GLU A 72 9.53 -7.98 -2.70
C GLU A 72 8.32 -7.34 -2.00
N TRP A 73 8.25 -7.35 -0.67
CA TRP A 73 7.16 -6.73 0.10
C TRP A 73 7.19 -5.20 0.11
N SER A 74 8.37 -4.60 0.19
CA SER A 74 8.49 -3.13 0.11
C SER A 74 8.02 -2.64 -1.26
N PHE A 75 8.44 -3.32 -2.33
CA PHE A 75 8.02 -2.99 -3.69
C PHE A 75 6.51 -3.13 -3.88
N ILE A 76 5.89 -4.19 -3.33
CA ILE A 76 4.43 -4.35 -3.32
C ILE A 76 3.74 -3.15 -2.66
N CYS A 77 4.22 -2.70 -1.50
CA CYS A 77 3.63 -1.57 -0.77
C CYS A 77 3.74 -0.25 -1.55
N ILE A 78 4.87 0.00 -2.22
CA ILE A 78 5.05 1.17 -3.10
C ILE A 78 4.05 1.11 -4.27
N LEU A 79 3.92 -0.06 -4.90
CA LEU A 79 3.03 -0.24 -6.05
C LEU A 79 1.57 -0.02 -5.64
N VAL A 80 1.14 -0.57 -4.50
CA VAL A 80 -0.19 -0.33 -3.90
C VAL A 80 -0.40 1.16 -3.63
N THR A 81 0.59 1.83 -3.05
CA THR A 81 0.54 3.28 -2.77
C THR A 81 0.27 4.09 -4.04
N VAL A 82 1.08 3.88 -5.09
CA VAL A 82 0.95 4.61 -6.36
C VAL A 82 -0.43 4.39 -6.98
N PHE A 83 -0.95 3.17 -6.93
CA PHE A 83 -2.30 2.86 -7.43
C PHE A 83 -3.40 3.55 -6.62
N LEU A 84 -3.34 3.50 -5.28
CA LEU A 84 -4.35 4.13 -4.43
C LEU A 84 -4.38 5.65 -4.60
N PHE A 85 -3.20 6.28 -4.69
CA PHE A 85 -3.11 7.71 -5.01
C PHE A 85 -3.61 8.02 -6.42
N GLY A 86 -3.29 7.19 -7.42
CA GLY A 86 -3.77 7.34 -8.79
C GLY A 86 -5.31 7.26 -8.87
N ILE A 87 -5.91 6.28 -8.20
CA ILE A 87 -7.37 6.14 -8.12
C ILE A 87 -7.99 7.34 -7.41
N SER A 88 -7.40 7.78 -6.29
CA SER A 88 -7.83 8.98 -5.57
C SER A 88 -7.78 10.24 -6.45
N PHE A 89 -6.80 10.36 -7.34
CA PHE A 89 -6.69 11.48 -8.28
C PHE A 89 -7.76 11.42 -9.37
N LEU A 90 -8.07 10.23 -9.89
CA LEU A 90 -9.14 10.04 -10.90
C LEU A 90 -10.55 10.26 -10.35
N LEU A 91 -10.73 10.12 -9.04
CA LEU A 91 -11.98 10.42 -8.32
C LEU A 91 -12.16 11.92 -8.00
N SER A 92 -11.15 12.75 -8.27
CA SER A 92 -11.19 14.20 -8.08
C SER A 92 -11.85 14.92 -9.26
#